data_AF-A0A1H3IMD3-F1
#
_entry.id   AF-A0A1H3IMD3-F1
#
_cell.length_a   1.000
_cell.length_b   1.000
_cell.length_c   1.000
_cell.angle_alpha   90.00
_cell.angle_beta   90.00
_cell.angle_gamma   90.00
#
_symmetry.space_group_name_H-M   'P 1'
#
loop_
_entity.id
_entity.type
_entity.pdbx_description
1 polymer ?
#
loop_
_entity_poly.entity_id
_entity_poly.type
_entity_poly.pdbx_seq_one_letter_code
_entity_poly.pdbx_strand_id
1 'polypeptide(L)' 'MPLSWNEIKERALEFSREWANECSEDAEGKSFWDGFFNVFGITRKRLASFEQRVKKLDGR' A
#
# COMPACT_ATOMS: atom_id res chain seq x y z
N MET A 1 5.02 7.45 -18.30
CA MET A 1 6.42 7.03 -18.10
C MET A 1 6.54 6.36 -16.75
N PRO A 2 7.40 5.35 -16.56
CA PRO A 2 7.67 4.79 -15.24
C PRO A 2 8.19 5.89 -14.30
N LEU A 3 7.89 5.78 -12.99
CA LEU A 3 8.41 6.72 -12.00
C LEU A 3 9.94 6.70 -11.97
N SER A 4 10.56 7.84 -11.74
CA SER A 4 12.00 7.91 -11.53
C SER A 4 12.37 7.36 -10.15
N TRP A 5 13.62 6.91 -10.00
CA TRP A 5 14.13 6.49 -8.69
C TRP A 5 14.11 7.61 -7.64
N ASN A 6 14.30 8.86 -8.05
CA ASN A 6 14.23 10.02 -7.15
C ASN A 6 12.81 10.21 -6.63
N GLU A 7 11.82 10.09 -7.51
CA GLU A 7 10.40 10.19 -7.17
C GLU A 7 9.97 9.09 -6.19
N ILE A 8 10.38 7.84 -6.45
CA ILE A 8 10.11 6.71 -5.54
C ILE A 8 10.75 6.96 -4.16
N LYS A 9 12.00 7.45 -4.15
CA LYS A 9 12.73 7.74 -2.90
C LYS A 9 12.05 8.84 -2.09
N GLU A 10 11.61 9.91 -2.74
CA GLU A 10 10.91 11.02 -2.09
C GLU A 10 9.61 10.56 -1.46
N ARG A 11 8.77 9.85 -2.22
CA ARG A 11 7.50 9.29 -1.73
C ARG A 11 7.70 8.30 -0.59
N ALA A 12 8.74 7.46 -0.67
CA ALA A 12 9.05 6.51 0.41
C ALA A 12 9.44 7.23 1.70
N LEU A 13 10.18 8.34 1.60
CA LEU A 13 10.56 9.16 2.75
C LEU A 13 9.32 9.82 3.38
N GLU A 14 8.45 10.39 2.56
CA GLU A 14 7.19 10.99 3.01
C GLU A 14 6.30 9.96 3.71
N PHE A 15 6.07 8.81 3.08
CA PHE A 15 5.32 7.69 3.64
C PHE A 15 5.88 7.27 5.01
N SER A 16 7.21 7.10 5.12
CA SER A 16 7.82 6.69 6.39
C SER A 16 7.60 7.68 7.53
N ARG A 17 7.47 8.98 7.22
CA ARG A 17 7.23 10.04 8.21
C ARG A 17 5.78 10.10 8.62
N GLU A 18 4.87 10.00 7.65
CA GLU A 18 3.42 9.98 7.88
C GLU A 18 3.01 8.82 8.79
N TRP A 19 3.57 7.64 8.54
CA TRP A 19 3.23 6.41 9.26
C TRP A 19 4.12 6.13 10.48
N ALA A 20 5.03 7.04 10.84
CA ALA A 20 6.05 6.80 11.87
C ALA A 20 5.49 6.47 13.26
N ASN A 21 4.30 6.98 13.58
CA ASN A 21 3.68 6.82 14.91
C ASN A 21 2.36 6.03 14.85
N GLU A 22 1.98 5.53 13.67
CA GLU A 22 0.74 4.78 13.51
C GLU A 22 0.96 3.32 13.92
N CYS A 23 0.08 2.81 14.77
CA CYS A 23 0.19 1.50 15.40
C CYS A 23 -1.14 0.71 15.39
N SER A 24 -2.23 1.32 14.92
CA SER A 24 -3.57 0.73 14.89
C SER A 24 -3.83 0.02 13.57
N GLU A 25 -3.51 -1.28 13.53
CA GLU A 25 -3.71 -2.10 12.33
C GLU A 25 -5.20 -2.18 11.92
N ASP A 26 -6.12 -2.29 12.88
CA ASP A 26 -7.55 -2.46 12.64
C ASP A 26 -8.21 -1.21 12.04
N ALA A 27 -7.78 -0.03 12.49
CA ALA A 27 -8.30 1.24 11.99
C ALA A 27 -7.67 1.63 10.64
N GLU A 28 -6.35 1.49 10.52
CA GLU A 28 -5.60 2.13 9.43
C GLU A 28 -4.98 1.15 8.41
N GLY A 29 -5.16 -0.16 8.57
CA GLY A 29 -4.51 -1.14 7.68
C GLY A 29 -4.79 -0.93 6.19
N LYS A 30 -6.02 -0.55 5.82
CA LYS A 30 -6.36 -0.26 4.41
C LYS A 30 -5.72 1.04 3.90
N SER A 31 -5.64 2.05 4.73
CA SER A 31 -5.01 3.34 4.41
C SER A 31 -3.49 3.17 4.28
N PHE A 32 -2.88 2.33 5.13
CA PHE A 32 -1.46 1.99 5.09
C PHE A 32 -1.08 1.38 3.74
N TRP A 33 -1.81 0.34 3.32
CA TRP A 33 -1.52 -0.34 2.06
C TRP A 33 -1.68 0.59 0.85
N ASP A 34 -2.71 1.43 0.84
CA ASP A 34 -2.89 2.44 -0.20
C ASP A 34 -1.70 3.39 -0.29
N GLY A 35 -1.29 3.96 0.84
CA GLY A 35 -0.14 4.87 0.91
C GLY A 35 1.16 4.18 0.47
N PHE A 36 1.37 2.95 0.91
CA PHE A 36 2.54 2.15 0.55
C PHE A 36 2.61 1.89 -0.96
N PHE A 37 1.51 1.46 -1.58
CA PHE A 37 1.49 1.19 -3.02
C PHE A 37 1.60 2.48 -3.86
N ASN A 38 1.14 3.61 -3.32
CA ASN A 38 1.29 4.91 -3.96
C ASN A 38 2.76 5.36 -4.08
N VAL A 39 3.66 4.89 -3.20
CA VAL A 39 5.12 5.09 -3.35
C VAL A 39 5.61 4.63 -4.72
N PHE A 40 5.02 3.55 -5.25
CA PHE A 40 5.33 2.99 -6.56
C PHE A 40 4.39 3.45 -7.68
N GLY A 41 3.50 4.41 -7.40
CA GLY A 41 2.49 4.89 -8.35
C GLY A 41 1.41 3.86 -8.69
N ILE A 42 1.20 2.89 -7.80
CA ILE A 42 0.15 1.89 -7.93
C ILE A 42 -1.09 2.40 -7.20
N THR A 43 -2.17 2.58 -7.93
CA THR A 43 -3.45 3.03 -7.35
C THR A 43 -4.23 1.87 -6.77
N ARG A 44 -5.08 2.13 -5.76
CA ARG A 44 -6.02 1.14 -5.20
C ARG A 44 -6.86 0.44 -6.28
N LYS A 45 -7.30 1.16 -7.30
CA LYS A 45 -8.07 0.59 -8.41
C LYS A 45 -7.28 -0.45 -9.21
N ARG A 46 -5.97 -0.22 -9.37
CA ARG A 46 -5.06 -1.17 -10.01
C ARG A 46 -4.81 -2.37 -9.08
N LEU A 47 -4.64 -2.14 -7.78
CA LEU A 47 -4.46 -3.19 -6.78
C LEU A 47 -5.65 -4.15 -6.72
N ALA A 48 -6.89 -3.62 -6.75
CA ALA A 48 -8.11 -4.41 -6.70
C ALA A 48 -8.20 -5.48 -7.81
N SER A 49 -7.52 -5.28 -8.94
CA SER A 49 -7.46 -6.28 -10.02
C SER A 49 -6.52 -7.45 -9.74
N PHE A 50 -5.60 -7.30 -8.78
CA PHE A 50 -4.64 -8.32 -8.36
C PHE A 50 -5.04 -9.03 -7.06
N GLU A 51 -6.05 -8.52 -6.36
CA GLU A 51 -6.57 -9.15 -5.15
C GLU A 51 -7.28 -10.47 -5.49
N GLN A 52 -6.78 -11.57 -4.95
CA GLN A 52 -7.44 -12.87 -5.02
C GLN A 52 -7.87 -13.29 -3.61
N ARG A 53 -9.09 -13.79 -3.48
CA ARG A 53 -9.54 -14.41 -2.23
C ARG A 53 -8.64 -15.61 -1.92
N VAL A 54 -8.06 -15.59 -0.72
CA VAL A 54 -7.32 -16.72 -0.18
C VAL A 54 -8.28 -17.91 -0.07
N LYS A 55 -7.93 -19.02 -0.73
CA LYS A 55 -8.67 -20.28 -0.59
C LYS A 55 -8.34 -20.87 0.77
N LYS A 56 -9.25 -20.71 1.73
CA LYS A 56 -9.11 -21.33 3.05
C LYS A 56 -9.36 -22.83 2.94
N LEU A 57 -8.64 -23.59 3.76
CA LEU A 57 -8.73 -25.06 3.80
C LEU A 57 -10.12 -25.57 4.25
N ASP A 58 -10.97 -24.73 4.83
CA ASP A 58 -12.29 -25.12 5.33
C ASP A 58 -13.45 -24.89 4.32
N GLY A 59 -13.15 -24.44 3.10
CA GLY A 59 -14.17 -24.23 2.08
C GLY A 59 -15.19 -23.13 2.39
N ARG A 60 -14.91 -22.23 3.35
CA ARG A 60 -15.69 -21.03 3.65
C ARG A 60 -14.88 -19.73 3.57
#